data_AF-A0A6B3EF39-F1
#
_entry.id   AF-A0A6B3EF39-F1
#
_cell.length_a   1.000
_cell.length_b   1.000
_cell.length_c   1.000
_cell.angle_alpha   90.00
_cell.angle_beta   90.00
_cell.angle_gamma   90.00
#
_symmetry.space_group_name_H-M   'P 1'
#
loop_
_entity.id
_entity.type
_entity.pdbx_description
1 polymer ?
#
loop_
_entity_poly.entity_id
_entity_poly.type
_entity_poly.pdbx_seq_one_letter_code
_entity_poly.pdbx_strand_id
1 'polypeptide(L)'
;MALAPGTDRRPSRTRMIWDSSVGKKTVMAVSGLLMLLYLIAHMYGNLKIFFGPGTFDDYAHWLRTVGEPFMHYEWTLWVIRVVLVVAV
;
A
#
# COMPACT_ATOMS: atom_id res chain seq x y z
N MET A 1 6.68 -33.51 -46.40
CA MET A 1 6.37 -32.07 -46.27
C MET A 1 5.42 -31.90 -45.10
N ALA A 2 5.94 -31.67 -43.90
CA ALA A 2 5.14 -31.49 -42.69
C ALA A 2 5.65 -30.24 -41.96
N LEU A 3 4.89 -29.15 -42.02
CA LEU A 3 5.13 -27.96 -41.20
C LEU A 3 4.32 -28.12 -39.92
N ALA A 4 5.02 -28.14 -38.78
CA ALA A 4 4.41 -28.16 -37.46
C ALA A 4 3.62 -26.85 -37.22
N PRO A 5 2.44 -26.89 -36.58
CA PRO A 5 1.72 -25.67 -36.22
C PRO A 5 2.44 -25.00 -35.05
N GLY A 6 2.99 -23.81 -35.29
CA GLY A 6 3.44 -22.92 -34.21
C GLY A 6 2.25 -22.59 -33.32
N THR A 7 2.35 -22.90 -32.04
CA THR A 7 1.30 -22.55 -31.07
C THR A 7 1.31 -21.04 -30.86
N ASP A 8 0.37 -20.33 -31.50
CA ASP A 8 0.09 -18.92 -31.23
C ASP A 8 -0.43 -18.74 -29.80
N ARG A 9 0.47 -18.49 -28.85
CA ARG A 9 0.10 -18.02 -27.51
C ARG A 9 -0.41 -16.58 -27.65
N ARG A 10 -1.72 -16.40 -27.80
CA ARG A 10 -2.36 -15.09 -27.70
C ARG A 10 -1.95 -14.42 -26.38
N PRO A 11 -1.36 -13.21 -26.40
CA PRO A 11 -1.02 -12.52 -25.16
C PRO A 11 -2.30 -12.28 -24.35
N SER A 12 -2.26 -12.62 -23.05
CA SER A 12 -3.39 -12.40 -22.16
C SER A 12 -3.69 -10.89 -22.08
N ARG A 13 -4.98 -10.50 -22.11
CA ARG A 13 -5.39 -9.09 -22.02
C ARG A 13 -4.78 -8.36 -20.81
N THR A 14 -4.59 -9.08 -19.70
CA THR A 14 -3.91 -8.58 -18.50
C THR A 14 -2.46 -8.17 -18.76
N ARG A 15 -1.69 -8.94 -19.55
CA ARG A 15 -0.32 -8.57 -19.95
C ARG A 15 -0.30 -7.31 -20.82
N MET A 16 -1.23 -7.18 -21.77
CA MET A 16 -1.30 -6.01 -22.66
C MET A 16 -1.59 -4.70 -21.90
N ILE A 17 -2.46 -4.73 -20.88
CA ILE A 17 -2.76 -3.54 -20.07
C ILE A 17 -1.55 -3.18 -19.17
N TRP A 18 -0.89 -4.19 -18.60
CA TRP A 18 0.29 -4.00 -17.74
C TRP A 18 1.54 -3.56 -18.50
N ASP A 19 1.70 -3.97 -19.76
CA ASP A 19 2.79 -3.51 -20.62
C ASP A 19 2.55 -2.12 -21.23
N SER A 20 1.33 -1.59 -21.11
CA SER A 20 1.01 -0.25 -21.59
C SER A 20 1.73 0.83 -20.75
N SER A 21 2.21 1.88 -21.43
CA SER A 21 2.82 3.04 -20.77
C SER A 21 1.84 3.77 -19.84
N VAL A 22 0.54 3.70 -20.12
CA VAL A 22 -0.52 4.29 -19.28
C VAL A 22 -0.69 3.51 -17.99
N GLY A 23 -0.78 2.18 -18.05
CA GLY A 23 -0.90 1.33 -16.86
C GLY A 23 0.25 1.54 -15.87
N LYS A 24 1.50 1.56 -16.39
CA LYS A 24 2.69 1.83 -15.57
C LYS A 24 2.67 3.23 -14.92
N LYS A 25 2.23 4.26 -15.65
CA LYS A 25 2.06 5.61 -15.10
C LYS A 25 1.00 5.68 -14.01
N THR A 26 -0.12 4.99 -14.19
CA THR A 26 -1.18 4.94 -13.17
C THR A 26 -0.68 4.25 -11.90
N VAL A 27 0.01 3.11 -12.01
CA VAL A 27 0.61 2.42 -10.85
C VAL A 27 1.62 3.32 -10.13
N MET A 28 2.50 4.00 -10.86
CA MET A 28 3.47 4.94 -10.29
C MET A 28 2.77 6.12 -9.58
N ALA A 29 1.72 6.68 -10.15
CA ALA A 29 0.98 7.78 -9.53
C ALA A 29 0.26 7.33 -8.24
N VAL A 30 -0.39 6.16 -8.26
CA VAL A 30 -1.12 5.63 -7.10
C VAL A 30 -0.17 5.27 -5.96
N SER A 31 0.94 4.59 -6.25
CA SER A 31 1.96 4.28 -5.24
C SER A 31 2.53 5.54 -4.60
N GLY A 32 2.95 6.52 -5.42
CA GLY A 32 3.45 7.79 -4.93
C GLY A 32 2.44 8.55 -4.07
N LEU A 33 1.16 8.53 -4.45
CA LEU A 33 0.09 9.15 -3.66
C LEU A 33 -0.10 8.46 -2.31
N LEU A 34 -0.12 7.12 -2.27
CA LEU A 34 -0.22 6.37 -1.01
C LEU A 34 0.95 6.69 -0.08
N MET A 35 2.17 6.75 -0.60
CA MET A 35 3.37 7.11 0.16
C MET A 35 3.31 8.54 0.69
N LEU A 36 2.83 9.50 -0.12
CA LEU A 36 2.69 10.89 0.31
C LEU A 36 1.66 11.04 1.44
N LEU A 37 0.50 10.41 1.30
CA LEU A 37 -0.56 10.43 2.31
C LEU A 37 -0.06 9.82 3.63
N TYR A 38 0.63 8.67 3.54
CA TYR A 38 1.24 8.05 4.71
C TYR A 38 2.29 8.95 5.36
N LEU A 39 3.17 9.59 4.58
CA LEU A 39 4.18 10.50 5.10
C LEU A 39 3.56 11.64 5.90
N ILE A 40 2.51 12.27 5.37
CA ILE A 40 1.81 13.35 6.07
C ILE A 40 1.20 12.86 7.39
N ALA A 41 0.46 11.75 7.36
CA ALA A 41 -0.14 11.17 8.56
C ALA A 41 0.92 10.75 9.59
N HIS A 42 2.02 10.17 9.12
CA HIS A 42 3.13 9.75 9.96
C HIS A 42 3.81 10.95 10.62
N MET A 43 4.10 12.01 9.86
CA MET A 43 4.65 13.24 10.41
C MET A 43 3.73 13.86 11.45
N TYR A 44 2.41 13.90 11.18
CA TYR A 44 1.43 14.35 12.17
C TYR A 44 1.47 13.53 13.46
N GLY A 45 1.55 12.20 13.37
CA GLY A 45 1.73 11.33 14.53
C GLY A 45 3.04 11.60 15.28
N ASN A 46 4.14 11.85 14.57
CA ASN A 46 5.42 12.20 15.20
C ASN A 46 5.37 13.55 15.91
N LEU A 47 4.64 14.54 15.38
CA LEU A 47 4.47 15.84 16.05
C LEU A 47 3.80 15.71 17.42
N LYS A 48 3.05 14.61 17.68
CA LYS A 48 2.46 14.35 19.00
C LYS A 48 3.50 14.23 20.12
N ILE A 49 4.77 13.93 19.79
CA ILE A 49 5.87 13.87 20.76
C ILE A 49 6.06 15.21 21.51
N PHE A 50 5.76 16.33 20.86
CA PHE A 50 5.91 17.67 21.45
C PHE A 50 4.81 18.03 22.45
N PHE A 51 3.74 17.22 22.55
CA PHE A 51 2.64 17.42 23.50
C PHE A 51 2.81 16.65 24.82
N GLY A 52 4.00 16.08 25.04
CA GLY A 52 4.35 15.34 26.24
C GLY A 52 4.11 13.82 26.13
N PRO A 53 4.71 13.04 27.04
CA PRO A 53 4.74 11.58 26.97
C PRO A 53 3.35 10.95 27.10
N GLY A 54 2.48 11.44 27.99
CA GLY A 54 1.14 10.87 28.16
C GLY A 54 0.30 10.92 26.88
N THR A 55 0.22 12.09 26.23
CA THR A 55 -0.50 12.26 24.96
C THR A 55 0.06 11.37 23.85
N PHE A 56 1.39 11.18 23.83
CA PHE A 56 2.05 10.35 22.82
C PHE A 56 1.79 8.86 23.05
N ASP A 57 1.87 8.40 24.30
CA ASP A 57 1.62 7.02 24.69
C ASP A 57 0.15 6.63 24.47
N ASP A 58 -0.79 7.52 24.81
CA ASP A 58 -2.22 7.33 24.54
C ASP A 58 -2.50 7.21 23.04
N TYR A 59 -1.89 8.08 22.23
CA TYR A 59 -1.99 8.02 20.78
C TYR A 59 -1.41 6.71 20.21
N ALA A 60 -0.26 6.27 20.74
CA ALA A 60 0.35 5.00 20.35
C ALA A 60 -0.50 3.80 20.76
N HIS A 61 -1.17 3.84 21.91
CA HIS A 61 -2.09 2.78 22.33
C HIS A 61 -3.32 2.73 21.43
N TRP A 62 -3.94 3.89 21.16
CA TRP A 62 -5.08 3.99 20.25
C TRP A 62 -4.76 3.48 18.84
N LEU A 63 -3.56 3.76 18.32
CA LEU A 63 -3.09 3.23 17.04
C LEU A 63 -3.08 1.70 16.96
N ARG A 64 -2.93 1.00 18.10
CA ARG A 64 -2.92 -0.46 18.15
C ARG A 64 -4.32 -1.04 18.33
N THR A 65 -5.25 -0.30 18.92
CA THR A 65 -6.64 -0.73 19.15
C THR A 65 -7.64 -0.21 18.12
N VAL A 66 -7.20 0.66 17.18
CA VAL A 66 -8.05 1.20 16.13
C VAL A 66 -8.61 0.07 15.25
N GLY A 67 -9.95 -0.01 15.19
CA GLY A 67 -10.68 -1.04 14.45
C GLY A 67 -11.24 -2.17 15.33
N GLU A 68 -11.00 -2.18 16.64
CA GLU A 68 -11.68 -3.09 17.56
C GLU A 68 -13.20 -2.85 17.61
N PRO A 69 -14.03 -3.90 17.75
CA PRO A 69 -13.65 -5.31 17.93
C PRO A 69 -13.46 -6.08 16.60
N PHE A 70 -13.64 -5.44 15.44
CA PHE A 70 -13.55 -6.12 14.14
C PHE A 70 -12.11 -6.53 13.78
N MET A 71 -11.13 -5.71 14.15
CA MET A 71 -9.71 -6.00 14.01
C MET A 71 -9.06 -6.19 15.39
N HIS A 72 -8.16 -7.16 15.49
CA HIS A 72 -7.38 -7.41 16.70
C HIS A 72 -6.27 -6.35 16.90
N TYR A 73 -5.72 -6.31 18.11
CA TYR A 73 -4.59 -5.46 18.49
C TYR A 73 -3.47 -5.51 17.42
N GLU A 74 -3.02 -4.34 16.97
CA GLU A 74 -1.98 -4.10 15.94
C GLU A 74 -2.32 -4.49 14.50
N TRP A 75 -3.46 -5.12 14.21
CA TRP A 75 -3.78 -5.56 12.84
C TRP A 75 -3.86 -4.41 11.84
N THR A 76 -4.47 -3.29 12.24
CA THR A 76 -4.54 -2.11 11.38
C THR A 76 -3.14 -1.60 11.00
N LEU A 77 -2.19 -1.63 11.93
CA LEU A 77 -0.81 -1.23 11.67
C LEU A 77 -0.10 -2.19 10.71
N TRP A 78 -0.37 -3.50 10.83
CA TRP A 78 0.15 -4.50 9.90
C TRP A 78 -0.42 -4.33 8.49
N VAL A 79 -1.72 -4.05 8.35
CA VAL A 79 -2.34 -3.78 7.05
C VAL A 79 -1.69 -2.56 6.39
N ILE A 80 -1.54 -1.45 7.13
CA ILE A 80 -0.85 -0.25 6.63
C ILE A 80 0.57 -0.62 6.18
N ARG A 81 1.31 -1.42 6.96
CA ARG A 81 2.67 -1.85 6.62
C ARG A 81 2.71 -2.65 5.31
N VAL A 82 1.81 -3.61 5.13
CA VAL A 82 1.74 -4.40 3.89
C VAL A 82 1.41 -3.51 2.69
N VAL A 83 0.45 -2.60 2.84
CA VAL A 83 0.09 -1.64 1.77
C VAL A 83 1.30 -0.80 1.36
N LEU A 84 2.07 -0.30 2.33
CA LEU A 84 3.26 0.50 2.04
C LEU A 84 4.38 -0.31 1.39
N VAL A 85 4.61 -1.55 1.84
CA VAL A 85 5.60 -2.45 1.22
C VAL A 85 5.24 -2.77 -0.23
N VAL A 86 3.95 -2.90 -0.55
CA VAL A 86 3.49 -3.11 -1.93
C VAL A 86 3.59 -1.82 -2.76
N ALA A 87 3.53 -0.65 -2.12
CA ALA A 87 3.57 0.64 -2.80
C ALA A 87 4.99 1.11 -3.15
N VAL A 88 6.06 0.48 -2.67
CA VAL A 88 7.46 0.87 -2.92
C VAL A 88 8.20 -0.18 -3.76
#